data_AF-A0A0D0HFL5-F1
#
_entry.id   AF-A0A0D0HFL5-F1
#
_cell.length_a   1.000
_cell.length_b   1.000
_cell.length_c   1.000
_cell.angle_alpha   90.00
_cell.angle_beta   90.00
_cell.angle_gamma   90.00
#
_symmetry.space_group_name_H-M   'P 1'
#
loop_
_entity.id
_entity.type
_entity.pdbx_description
1 polymer ?
#
loop_
_entity_poly.entity_id
_entity_poly.type
_entity_poly.pdbx_seq_one_letter_code
_entity_poly.pdbx_strand_id
1 'polypeptide(L)' 'MVFFDALRVKMRNEGVVRNKAICLGLGVHRDDTRDVLGLWIEQTEGAKFWLRRQRPECRP' A
#
# COMPACT_ATOMS: atom_id res chain seq x y z
N MET A 1 -3.18 0.06 17.62
CA MET A 1 -3.41 -1.13 16.77
C MET A 1 -3.16 -0.73 15.32
N VAL A 2 -2.60 -1.59 14.49
CA VAL A 2 -2.30 -1.27 13.08
C VAL A 2 -3.01 -2.27 12.18
N PHE A 3 -3.74 -1.78 11.19
CA PHE A 3 -4.45 -2.56 10.20
C PHE A 3 -3.84 -2.34 8.82
N PHE A 4 -3.87 -3.41 8.02
CA PHE A 4 -3.52 -3.37 6.61
C PHE A 4 -4.71 -3.84 5.81
N ASP A 5 -5.15 -3.01 4.87
CA ASP A 5 -6.20 -3.34 3.91
C ASP A 5 -5.60 -3.33 2.49
N ALA A 6 -6.17 -4.15 1.60
CA ALA A 6 -5.74 -4.29 0.23
C ALA A 6 -6.95 -4.19 -0.71
N LEU A 7 -7.06 -3.07 -1.42
CA LEU A 7 -8.10 -2.83 -2.41
C LEU A 7 -7.56 -3.08 -3.81
N ARG A 8 -8.27 -3.89 -4.61
CA ARG A 8 -7.95 -4.09 -6.03
C ARG A 8 -8.81 -3.18 -6.88
N VAL A 9 -8.18 -2.23 -7.56
CA VAL A 9 -8.87 -1.19 -8.34
C VAL A 9 -8.46 -1.30 -9.81
N LYS A 10 -9.43 -1.17 -10.71
CA LYS A 10 -9.16 -0.96 -12.14
C LYS A 10 -8.83 0.50 -12.37
N MET A 11 -7.59 0.78 -12.76
CA MET A 11 -7.16 2.14 -13.11
C MET A 11 -6.74 2.20 -14.58
N ARG A 12 -7.17 3.25 -15.28
CA ARG A 12 -6.75 3.53 -16.64
C ARG A 12 -5.44 4.30 -16.62
N ASN A 13 -4.39 3.72 -17.21
CA ASN A 13 -3.11 4.38 -17.42
C ASN A 13 -2.78 4.36 -18.91
N GLU A 14 -2.49 5.52 -19.50
CA GLU A 14 -2.09 5.65 -20.92
C GLU A 14 -3.04 4.92 -21.90
N GLY A 15 -4.35 5.06 -21.67
CA GLY A 15 -5.37 4.45 -22.52
C GLY A 15 -5.73 3.00 -22.17
N VAL A 16 -4.90 2.28 -21.40
CA VAL A 16 -5.11 0.87 -21.03
C VAL A 16 -5.61 0.77 -19.59
N VAL A 17 -6.72 0.06 -19.38
CA VAL A 17 -7.23 -0.26 -18.02
C VAL A 17 -6.44 -1.45 -17.48
N ARG A 18 -5.78 -1.26 -16.34
CA ARG A 18 -5.05 -2.31 -15.63
C ARG A 18 -5.58 -2.44 -14.21
N ASN A 19 -5.60 -3.68 -13.72
CA ASN A 19 -5.84 -3.93 -12.30
C ASN A 19 -4.60 -3.52 -11.53
N LYS A 20 -4.76 -2.65 -10.53
CA LYS A 20 -3.72 -2.27 -9.58
C LYS A 20 -4.18 -2.66 -8.18
N ALA A 21 -3.22 -3.03 -7.34
CA ALA A 21 -3.46 -3.24 -5.93
C ALA A 21 -3.06 -1.99 -5.17
N ILE A 22 -3.92 -1.55 -4.25
CA ILE A 22 -3.69 -0.43 -3.36
C ILE A 22 -3.69 -0.99 -1.94
N CYS A 23 -2.61 -0.78 -1.21
CA CYS A 23 -2.54 -1.11 0.20
C CYS A 23 -2.72 0.15 1.06
N LEU A 24 -3.62 0.08 2.03
CA LEU A 24 -3.88 1.12 3.01
C LEU A 24 -3.35 0.67 4.37
N GLY A 25 -2.51 1.49 5.00
CA GLY A 25 -2.11 1.33 6.39
C GLY A 25 -2.93 2.25 7.29
N LEU A 26 -3.66 1.69 8.26
CA LEU A 26 -4.45 2.44 9.23
C LEU A 26 -3.92 2.20 10.65
N GLY A 27 -3.55 3.27 11.33
CA GLY A 27 -3.23 3.28 12.75
C GLY A 27 -4.47 3.65 13.57
N VAL A 28 -4.76 2.86 14.60
CA VAL A 28 -5.80 3.17 15.58
C VAL A 28 -5.14 3.39 16.93
N HIS A 29 -5.30 4.59 17.46
CA HIS A 29 -4.77 5.03 18.74
C HIS A 29 -5.70 4.61 19.89
N ARG A 30 -5.20 4.73 21.13
CA ARG A 30 -5.96 4.29 22.32
C ARG A 30 -7.11 5.24 22.70
N ASP A 31 -7.10 6.44 22.15
CA ASP A 31 -8.15 7.45 22.25
C ASP A 31 -9.22 7.29 21.14
N ASP A 32 -9.21 6.14 20.45
CA ASP A 32 -10.09 5.80 19.32
C ASP A 32 -9.93 6.71 18.09
N THR A 33 -8.86 7.50 18.05
CA THR A 33 -8.49 8.25 16.84
C THR A 33 -7.86 7.32 15.81
N ARG A 34 -8.16 7.57 14.54
CA ARG A 34 -7.73 6.75 13.40
C ARG A 34 -6.90 7.59 12.46
N ASP A 35 -5.66 7.20 12.28
CA ASP A 35 -4.70 7.89 11.42
C ASP A 35 -4.32 7.03 10.22
N VAL A 36 -4.34 7.64 9.05
CA VAL A 36 -3.85 7.00 7.82
C VAL A 36 -2.33 7.08 7.82
N LEU A 37 -1.68 5.94 8.04
CA LEU A 37 -0.22 5.84 8.05
C LEU A 37 0.36 5.91 6.64
N GLY A 38 -0.43 5.55 5.62
CA GLY A 38 -0.07 5.75 4.22
C GLY A 38 -0.88 4.91 3.25
N LEU A 39 -0.79 5.30 1.97
CA LEU A 39 -1.38 4.60 0.84
C LEU A 39 -0.28 4.23 -0.15
N TRP A 40 -0.28 2.98 -0.61
CA TRP A 40 0.71 2.50 -1.57
C TRP A 40 0.02 1.84 -2.74
N ILE A 41 0.22 2.42 -3.93
CA ILE A 41 -0.33 1.95 -5.19
C ILE A 41 0.80 1.25 -5.94
N GLU A 42 0.60 -0.01 -6.30
CA GLU A 42 1.59 -0.76 -7.08
C GLU A 42 1.02 -1.27 -8.41
N GLN A 43 1.92 -1.38 -9.39
CA GLN A 43 1.58 -1.83 -10.75
C GLN A 43 1.42 -3.35 -10.85
N THR A 44 1.99 -4.10 -9.90
CA THR A 44 2.09 -5.56 -9.93
C THR A 44 1.43 -6.19 -8.70
N GLU A 45 0.63 -7.23 -8.94
CA GLU A 45 0.00 -8.04 -7.90
C GLU A 45 1.06 -8.84 -7.14
N GLY A 46 1.52 -8.36 -5.98
CA GLY A 46 2.36 -9.20 -5.15
C GLY A 46 2.75 -8.62 -3.79
N ALA A 47 2.78 -9.49 -2.78
CA ALA A 47 3.36 -9.24 -1.46
C ALA A 47 4.88 -8.97 -1.48
N LYS A 48 5.53 -9.06 -2.66
CA LYS A 48 6.92 -8.62 -2.89
C LYS A 48 7.15 -7.15 -2.51
N PHE A 49 6.09 -6.34 -2.43
CA PHE A 49 6.14 -4.98 -1.89
C PHE A 49 6.80 -4.91 -0.50
N TRP A 50 6.38 -5.78 0.43
CA TRP A 50 6.89 -5.78 1.81
C TRP A 50 8.38 -6.13 1.86
N LEU A 51 8.83 -7.03 0.99
CA LEU A 51 10.23 -7.47 0.91
C LEU A 51 11.16 -6.38 0.36
N ARG A 52 10.69 -5.46 -0.49
CA ARG A 52 11.52 -4.38 -1.04
C ARG A 52 11.85 -3.30 0.00
N ARG A 53 10.97 -3.08 0.99
CA ARG A 53 11.21 -2.09 2.06
C ARG A 53 12.08 -2.59 3.22
N GLN A 54 12.32 -3.89 3.32
CA GLN A 54 13.15 -4.47 4.39
C GLN A 54 14.63 -4.64 3.99
N ARG A 55 15.03 -4.16 2.81
CA ARG A 55 16.44 -4.19 2.40
C ARG A 55 17.16 -2.93 2.92
N PRO A 56 18.11 -3.06 3.87
CA PRO A 56 18.87 -1.91 4.39
C PRO A 56 19.89 -1.33 3.38
N GLU A 57 20.01 -1.90 2.18
CA GLU A 57 21.10 -1.63 1.22
C GLU A 57 20.79 -0.53 0.19
N CYS A 58 19.72 0.24 0.37
CA CYS A 58 19.45 1.41 -0.47
C CYS A 58 19.17 2.63 0.40
N ARG A 59 20.23 3.23 0.92
CA ARG A 59 20.29 4.64 1.30
C ARG A 59 21.36 5.30 0.40
N PRO A 60 21.15 6.52 -0.14
CA PRO A 60 22.14 7.20 -0.97
C PRO A 60 23.49 7.34 -0.25
#